data_AF-A0A522AS32-F1
#
_entry.id   AF-A0A522AS32-F1
#
_cell.length_a   1.000
_cell.length_b   1.000
_cell.length_c   1.000
_cell.angle_alpha   90.00
_cell.angle_beta   90.00
_cell.angle_gamma   90.00
#
_symmetry.space_group_name_H-M   'P 1'
#
loop_
_entity.id
_entity.type
_entity.pdbx_description
1 polymer ?
#
loop_
_entity_poly.entity_id
_entity_poly.type
_entity_poly.pdbx_seq_one_letter_code
_entity_poly.pdbx_strand_id
1 'polypeptide(L)'
;MTVQTSQYNIFQQLTSVRVVRVSNLAGLYLNGPLNNGVGATLTAPSPAALVIDGVTLALNDRVLLAAQTNANENGIYVVTSTNWVLTRSADQQSIEQLKIGQFIPVGAGSANAGNIWLLVEPLPAMFGVSAMTFAQS
;
A
#
# COMPACT_ATOMS: atom_id res chain seq x y z
N MET A 1 -11.43 -19.53 20.58
CA MET A 1 -11.15 -18.10 20.35
C MET A 1 -9.72 -18.00 19.83
N THR A 2 -9.55 -18.01 18.51
CA THR A 2 -8.21 -17.92 17.91
C THR A 2 -7.76 -16.49 18.03
N VAL A 3 -6.78 -16.24 18.90
CA VAL A 3 -6.12 -14.94 18.99
C VAL A 3 -5.39 -14.74 17.67
N GLN A 4 -5.92 -13.86 16.82
CA GLN A 4 -5.11 -13.33 15.72
C GLN A 4 -4.01 -12.49 16.34
N THR A 5 -2.82 -13.08 16.45
CA THR A 5 -1.61 -12.33 16.77
C THR A 5 -1.35 -11.40 15.59
N SER A 6 -1.60 -10.11 15.75
CA SER A 6 -1.14 -9.09 14.81
C SER A 6 0.36 -9.32 14.58
N GLN A 7 0.72 -9.70 13.36
CA GLN A 7 2.10 -9.95 12.98
C GLN A 7 2.82 -8.60 12.89
N TYR A 8 3.68 -8.30 13.86
CA TYR A 8 4.63 -7.18 13.75
C TYR A 8 5.68 -7.54 12.69
N ASN A 9 5.99 -6.61 11.78
CA ASN A 9 7.04 -6.88 10.80
C ASN A 9 8.43 -6.80 11.45
N ILE A 10 8.98 -7.96 11.82
CA ILE A 10 10.33 -8.09 12.38
C ILE A 10 11.41 -8.25 11.30
N PHE A 11 11.02 -8.49 10.04
CA PHE A 11 11.93 -8.64 8.91
C PHE A 11 12.02 -7.32 8.11
N GLN A 12 13.17 -7.06 7.47
CA GLN A 12 13.29 -5.94 6.53
C GLN A 12 12.51 -6.17 5.24
N GLN A 13 12.20 -7.41 4.90
CA GLN A 13 11.33 -7.72 3.76
C GLN A 13 9.86 -7.58 4.17
N LEU A 14 9.09 -6.81 3.41
CA LEU A 14 7.63 -6.83 3.45
C LEU A 14 7.08 -7.87 2.46
N THR A 15 5.83 -8.30 2.67
CA THR A 15 5.15 -9.18 1.72
C THR A 15 5.11 -8.50 0.35
N SER A 16 5.50 -9.23 -0.69
CA SER A 16 5.56 -8.70 -2.06
C SER A 16 4.22 -8.13 -2.52
N VAL A 17 4.29 -7.21 -3.47
CA VAL A 17 3.11 -6.68 -4.15
C VAL A 17 3.01 -7.28 -5.54
N ARG A 18 1.78 -7.43 -6.05
CA ARG A 18 1.57 -7.86 -7.42
C ARG A 18 2.00 -6.76 -8.38
N VAL A 19 1.66 -5.52 -8.08
CA VAL A 19 1.98 -4.34 -8.90
C VAL A 19 2.31 -3.12 -8.04
N VAL A 20 2.94 -2.13 -8.66
CA VAL A 20 3.15 -0.80 -8.09
C VAL A 20 2.50 0.26 -8.97
N ARG A 21 1.95 1.29 -8.33
CA ARG A 21 1.48 2.50 -8.99
C ARG A 21 2.46 3.64 -8.68
N VAL A 22 3.08 4.16 -9.73
CA VAL A 22 4.10 5.23 -9.68
C VAL A 22 3.58 6.62 -10.05
N SER A 23 2.26 6.80 -10.04
CA SER A 23 1.58 8.09 -10.25
C SER A 23 0.25 8.10 -9.50
N ASN A 24 -0.38 9.26 -9.39
CA ASN A 24 -1.63 9.36 -8.65
C ASN A 24 -2.69 8.36 -9.18
N LEU A 25 -3.40 7.71 -8.25
CA LEU A 25 -4.54 6.86 -8.54
C LEU A 25 -5.77 7.57 -7.99
N ALA A 26 -6.52 8.22 -8.86
CA ALA A 26 -7.67 9.00 -8.43
C ALA A 26 -8.73 8.10 -7.76
N GLY A 27 -9.01 8.37 -6.49
CA GLY A 27 -10.00 7.66 -5.69
C GLY A 27 -10.43 8.50 -4.49
N LEU A 28 -11.52 8.08 -3.85
CA LEU A 28 -11.95 8.63 -2.57
C LEU A 28 -11.15 7.96 -1.45
N TYR A 29 -10.26 8.73 -0.82
CA TYR A 29 -9.48 8.28 0.31
C TYR A 29 -10.24 8.47 1.63
N LEU A 30 -10.29 7.41 2.44
CA LEU A 30 -10.71 7.45 3.84
C LEU A 30 -9.54 7.00 4.70
N ASN A 31 -9.07 7.85 5.62
CA ASN A 31 -7.88 7.60 6.44
C ASN A 31 -8.10 6.61 7.61
N GLY A 32 -9.03 5.68 7.43
CA GLY A 32 -9.47 4.72 8.44
C GLY A 32 -10.49 5.31 9.42
N PRO A 33 -11.15 4.46 10.22
CA PRO A 33 -12.21 4.89 11.14
C PRO A 33 -11.75 5.86 12.23
N LEU A 34 -10.46 5.79 12.60
CA LEU A 34 -9.86 6.62 13.65
C LEU A 34 -8.93 7.71 13.09
N ASN A 35 -8.94 7.94 11.77
CA ASN A 35 -8.08 8.91 11.10
C ASN A 35 -6.58 8.74 11.39
N ASN A 36 -6.15 7.48 11.53
CA ASN A 36 -4.77 7.10 11.85
C ASN A 36 -4.18 6.16 10.81
N GLY A 37 -4.75 6.07 9.60
CA GLY A 37 -4.28 5.20 8.53
C GLY A 37 -4.65 3.71 8.70
N VAL A 38 -5.05 3.27 9.90
CA VAL A 38 -5.45 1.88 10.16
C VAL A 38 -6.76 1.58 9.45
N GLY A 39 -6.76 0.57 8.58
CA GLY A 39 -7.91 0.22 7.75
C GLY A 39 -8.28 1.29 6.73
N ALA A 40 -7.34 2.20 6.40
CA ALA A 40 -7.59 3.23 5.39
C ALA A 40 -7.99 2.61 4.05
N THR A 41 -8.92 3.27 3.36
CA THR A 41 -9.40 2.81 2.05
C THR A 41 -9.15 3.85 0.97
N LEU A 42 -8.89 3.38 -0.24
CA LEU A 42 -8.95 4.17 -1.47
C LEU A 42 -9.99 3.51 -2.37
N THR A 43 -11.07 4.22 -2.63
CA THR A 43 -12.26 3.68 -3.32
C THR A 43 -12.45 4.33 -4.68
N ALA A 44 -12.91 3.55 -5.66
CA ALA A 44 -13.22 4.07 -6.98
C ALA A 44 -14.22 5.23 -6.95
N PRO A 45 -14.02 6.30 -7.74
CA PRO A 45 -15.04 7.35 -7.90
C PRO A 45 -16.31 6.80 -8.59
N SER A 46 -16.16 5.73 -9.36
CA SER A 46 -17.24 4.95 -9.95
C SER A 46 -16.84 3.48 -10.04
N PRO A 47 -17.74 2.51 -9.83
CA PRO A 47 -17.44 1.08 -9.93
C PRO A 47 -16.73 0.72 -11.23
N ALA A 48 -15.54 0.13 -11.14
CA ALA A 48 -14.74 -0.29 -12.28
C ALA A 48 -13.77 -1.42 -11.89
N ALA A 49 -13.21 -2.10 -12.89
CA ALA A 49 -12.03 -2.93 -12.68
C ALA A 49 -10.77 -2.05 -12.53
N LEU A 50 -9.85 -2.43 -11.64
CA LEU A 50 -8.58 -1.73 -11.49
C LEU A 50 -7.51 -2.38 -12.37
N VAL A 51 -6.91 -1.57 -13.25
CA VAL A 51 -5.80 -1.98 -14.10
C VAL A 51 -4.59 -1.11 -13.78
N ILE A 52 -3.47 -1.74 -13.42
CA ILE A 52 -2.21 -1.05 -13.11
C ILE A 52 -1.08 -1.78 -13.83
N ASP A 53 -0.26 -1.03 -14.55
CA ASP A 53 0.89 -1.56 -15.30
C ASP A 53 0.51 -2.73 -16.24
N GLY A 54 -0.65 -2.61 -16.89
CA GLY A 54 -1.20 -3.64 -17.79
C GLY A 54 -1.83 -4.85 -17.09
N VAL A 55 -1.80 -4.93 -15.76
CA VAL A 55 -2.38 -6.05 -14.99
C VAL A 55 -3.77 -5.66 -14.47
N THR A 56 -4.77 -6.47 -14.81
CA THR A 56 -6.10 -6.38 -14.17
C THR A 56 -6.04 -7.01 -12.79
N LEU A 57 -6.37 -6.26 -11.75
CA LEU A 57 -6.29 -6.73 -10.37
C LEU A 57 -7.57 -7.45 -9.94
N ALA A 58 -7.39 -8.49 -9.14
CA ALA A 58 -8.42 -9.31 -8.53
C ALA A 58 -8.42 -9.15 -7.01
N LEU A 59 -9.46 -9.70 -6.35
CA LEU A 59 -9.55 -9.72 -4.90
C LEU A 59 -8.28 -10.34 -4.28
N ASN A 60 -7.81 -9.74 -3.19
CA ASN A 60 -6.59 -10.08 -2.45
C ASN A 60 -5.27 -9.73 -3.15
N ASP A 61 -5.28 -9.17 -4.35
CA ASP A 61 -4.05 -8.64 -4.95
C ASP A 61 -3.50 -7.49 -4.09
N ARG A 62 -2.18 -7.50 -3.93
CA ARG A 62 -1.44 -6.45 -3.22
C ARG A 62 -0.90 -5.42 -4.21
N VAL A 63 -1.06 -4.15 -3.87
CA VAL A 63 -0.59 -3.02 -4.68
C VAL A 63 0.20 -2.05 -3.79
N LEU A 64 1.38 -1.65 -4.24
CA LEU A 64 2.09 -0.51 -3.67
C LEU A 64 1.61 0.76 -4.38
N LEU A 65 1.05 1.72 -3.63
CA LEU A 65 0.84 3.09 -4.10
C LEU A 65 2.06 3.91 -3.68
N ALA A 66 2.97 4.18 -4.62
CA ALA A 66 4.27 4.81 -4.32
C ALA A 66 4.29 6.32 -4.55
N ALA A 67 3.32 6.87 -5.30
CA ALA A 67 3.30 8.28 -5.70
C ALA A 67 1.88 8.84 -5.83
N GLN A 68 1.08 8.76 -4.76
CA GLN A 68 -0.17 9.52 -4.65
C GLN A 68 0.13 11.03 -4.53
N THR A 69 -0.83 11.85 -4.93
CA THR A 69 -0.73 13.32 -4.77
C THR A 69 -0.59 13.72 -3.30
N ASN A 70 -1.36 13.08 -2.41
CA ASN A 70 -1.19 13.22 -0.97
C ASN A 70 -0.31 12.10 -0.45
N ALA A 71 0.92 12.42 -0.03
CA ALA A 71 1.92 11.40 0.29
C ALA A 71 1.62 10.56 1.55
N ASN A 72 0.65 10.94 2.39
CA ASN A 72 0.19 10.10 3.50
C ASN A 72 -0.68 8.90 3.00
N GLU A 73 -1.20 8.99 1.78
CA GLU A 73 -1.91 7.91 1.09
C GLU A 73 -0.96 6.88 0.45
N ASN A 74 0.34 7.16 0.40
CA ASN A 74 1.31 6.18 -0.06
C ASN A 74 1.36 4.99 0.91
N GLY A 75 1.53 3.79 0.35
CA GLY A 75 1.66 2.56 1.12
C GLY A 75 1.19 1.32 0.37
N ILE A 76 1.20 0.19 1.07
CA ILE A 76 0.74 -1.08 0.54
C ILE A 76 -0.75 -1.27 0.84
N TYR A 77 -1.51 -1.63 -0.18
CA TYR A 77 -2.94 -1.90 -0.10
C TYR A 77 -3.26 -3.28 -0.67
N VAL A 78 -4.41 -3.81 -0.26
CA VAL A 78 -5.00 -5.06 -0.74
C VAL A 78 -6.32 -4.72 -1.43
N VAL A 79 -6.58 -5.33 -2.58
CA VAL A 79 -7.90 -5.24 -3.24
C VAL A 79 -8.92 -6.01 -2.40
N THR A 80 -9.90 -5.31 -1.84
CA THR A 80 -10.96 -5.87 -0.98
C THR A 80 -12.34 -5.92 -1.66
N SER A 81 -12.45 -5.39 -2.89
CA SER A 81 -13.67 -5.45 -3.71
C SER A 81 -13.32 -5.43 -5.20
N THR A 82 -14.15 -6.06 -6.03
CA THR A 82 -13.99 -6.10 -7.50
C THR A 82 -14.39 -4.80 -8.21
N ASN A 83 -15.21 -3.94 -7.56
CA ASN A 83 -15.46 -2.55 -7.98
C ASN A 83 -14.33 -1.60 -7.54
N TRP A 84 -13.12 -2.15 -7.50
CA TRP A 84 -11.94 -1.78 -6.73
C TRP A 84 -12.18 -0.91 -5.49
N VAL A 85 -12.02 -1.55 -4.34
CA VAL A 85 -11.71 -0.91 -3.07
C VAL A 85 -10.35 -1.42 -2.66
N LEU A 86 -9.45 -0.50 -2.36
CA LEU A 86 -8.13 -0.82 -1.81
C LEU A 86 -8.18 -0.57 -0.31
N THR A 87 -7.76 -1.52 0.51
CA THR A 87 -7.64 -1.37 1.97
C THR A 87 -6.18 -1.49 2.36
N ARG A 88 -5.69 -0.60 3.23
CA ARG A 88 -4.31 -0.61 3.71
C ARG A 88 -3.95 -1.99 4.27
N SER A 89 -2.78 -2.50 3.90
CA SER A 89 -2.34 -3.85 4.25
C SER A 89 -2.02 -3.99 5.75
N ALA A 90 -2.31 -5.17 6.33
CA ALA A 90 -2.12 -5.47 7.75
C ALA A 90 -0.65 -5.38 8.24
N ASP A 91 0.32 -5.57 7.35
CA ASP A 91 1.76 -5.42 7.64
C ASP A 91 2.26 -3.96 7.57
N GLN A 92 1.34 -3.00 7.35
CA GLN A 92 1.61 -1.56 7.36
C GLN A 92 0.41 -0.79 7.95
N GLN A 93 0.19 -0.93 9.26
CA GLN A 93 -0.92 -0.33 10.03
C GLN A 93 -0.46 0.49 11.24
N SER A 94 0.82 0.50 11.60
CA SER A 94 1.29 1.28 12.74
C SER A 94 2.68 1.86 12.51
N ILE A 95 3.05 2.86 13.30
CA ILE A 95 4.36 3.50 13.18
C ILE A 95 5.49 2.53 13.54
N GLU A 96 5.24 1.60 14.48
CA GLU A 96 6.20 0.59 14.93
C GLU A 96 6.50 -0.48 13.86
N GLN A 97 5.62 -0.64 12.88
CA GLN A 97 5.83 -1.55 11.75
C GLN A 97 6.71 -0.92 10.65
N LEU A 98 6.86 0.42 10.64
CA LEU A 98 7.66 1.11 9.63
C LEU A 98 9.13 1.15 10.03
N LYS A 99 9.99 0.67 9.12
CA LYS A 99 11.43 0.70 9.29
C LYS A 99 12.08 1.14 7.98
N ILE A 100 13.03 2.05 8.06
CA ILE A 100 13.80 2.48 6.90
C ILE A 100 14.55 1.30 6.29
N GLY A 101 14.60 1.26 4.96
CA GLY A 101 15.21 0.18 4.21
C GLY A 101 14.32 -1.06 4.10
N GLN A 102 13.08 -1.03 4.61
CA GLN A 102 12.11 -2.06 4.30
C GLN A 102 11.91 -2.13 2.80
N PHE A 103 12.01 -3.34 2.25
CA PHE A 103 11.94 -3.55 0.81
C PHE A 103 10.72 -4.38 0.40
N ILE A 104 10.15 -4.01 -0.75
CA ILE A 104 8.91 -4.53 -1.31
C ILE A 104 9.20 -4.99 -2.74
N PRO A 105 9.35 -6.31 -2.99
CA PRO A 105 9.48 -6.85 -4.33
C PRO A 105 8.17 -6.73 -5.13
N VAL A 106 8.26 -6.47 -6.44
CA VAL A 106 7.13 -6.37 -7.36
C VAL A 106 7.06 -7.58 -8.28
N GLY A 107 5.94 -8.30 -8.28
CA GLY A 107 5.80 -9.58 -8.97
C GLY A 107 5.31 -9.53 -10.42
N ALA A 108 4.64 -8.46 -10.84
CA ALA A 108 4.01 -8.36 -12.17
C ALA A 108 3.93 -6.91 -12.67
N GLY A 109 3.59 -6.76 -13.95
CA GLY A 109 3.55 -5.48 -14.66
C GLY A 109 4.45 -5.49 -15.89
N SER A 110 4.19 -4.59 -16.82
CA SER A 110 5.03 -4.42 -18.01
C SER A 110 6.30 -3.61 -17.73
N ALA A 111 6.23 -2.63 -16.84
CA ALA A 111 7.31 -1.71 -16.53
C ALA A 111 8.00 -2.00 -15.18
N ASN A 112 7.27 -2.54 -14.20
CA ASN A 112 7.75 -2.64 -12.83
C ASN A 112 7.97 -4.08 -12.32
N ALA A 113 7.66 -5.11 -13.10
CA ALA A 113 7.92 -6.48 -12.70
C ALA A 113 9.42 -6.71 -12.43
N GLY A 114 9.75 -7.33 -11.31
CA GLY A 114 11.13 -7.62 -10.91
C GLY A 114 11.86 -6.50 -10.18
N ASN A 115 11.28 -5.28 -10.13
CA ASN A 115 11.86 -4.17 -9.37
C ASN A 115 11.63 -4.34 -7.87
N ILE A 116 12.43 -3.64 -7.08
CA ILE A 116 12.29 -3.56 -5.63
C ILE A 116 12.02 -2.11 -5.24
N TRP A 117 11.07 -1.90 -4.32
CA TRP A 117 10.79 -0.59 -3.74
C TRP A 117 11.22 -0.56 -2.29
N LEU A 118 11.81 0.54 -1.84
CA LEU A 118 12.28 0.72 -0.48
C LEU A 118 11.52 1.85 0.21
N LEU A 119 11.18 1.66 1.49
CA LEU A 119 10.76 2.74 2.37
C LEU A 119 11.99 3.59 2.75
N VAL A 120 11.97 4.87 2.40
CA VAL A 120 13.09 5.81 2.57
C VAL A 120 12.76 6.93 3.55
N GLU A 121 13.80 7.61 4.04
CA GLU A 121 13.67 8.71 4.98
C GLU A 121 13.01 9.96 4.38
N PRO A 122 12.29 10.76 5.19
CA PRO A 122 12.03 10.56 6.62
C PRO A 122 10.88 9.56 6.88
N LEU A 123 10.94 8.82 8.00
CA LEU A 123 9.74 8.12 8.49
C LEU A 123 8.64 9.13 8.86
N PRO A 124 7.36 8.80 8.65
CA PRO A 124 6.27 9.67 9.06
C PRO A 124 6.31 9.92 10.57
N ALA A 125 6.07 11.16 11.01
CA ALA A 125 5.95 11.46 12.44
C ALA A 125 4.67 10.86 13.05
N MET A 126 3.59 10.80 12.26
CA MET A 126 2.31 10.18 12.63
C MET A 126 1.80 9.32 11.47
N PHE A 127 1.44 8.07 11.77
CA PHE A 127 0.91 7.14 10.76
C PHE A 127 -0.45 7.63 10.22
N GLY A 128 -0.65 7.49 8.90
CA GLY A 128 -1.85 7.97 8.20
C GLY A 128 -1.98 9.49 8.04
N VAL A 129 -1.12 10.29 8.68
CA VAL A 129 -1.19 11.76 8.64
C VAL A 129 0.05 12.35 7.96
N SER A 130 1.24 11.94 8.39
CA SER A 130 2.49 12.39 7.78
C SER A 130 2.79 11.63 6.49
N ALA A 131 3.57 12.26 5.60
CA ALA A 131 3.99 11.67 4.34
C ALA A 131 4.82 10.39 4.53
N MET A 132 4.65 9.45 3.62
CA MET A 132 5.51 8.27 3.49
C MET A 132 6.11 8.21 2.09
N THR A 133 7.41 7.98 2.02
CA THR A 133 8.17 8.02 0.77
C THR A 133 8.76 6.67 0.44
N PHE A 134 8.58 6.25 -0.82
CA PHE A 134 9.18 5.03 -1.36
C PHE A 134 10.09 5.39 -2.53
N ALA A 135 11.22 4.68 -2.64
CA ALA A 135 12.14 4.80 -3.76
C ALA A 135 12.26 3.47 -4.49
N GLN A 136 12.37 3.53 -5.81
CA GLN A 136 12.68 2.37 -6.64
C GLN A 136 14.19 2.08 -6.60
N SER A 137 14.54 0.79 -6.57
CA SER A 137 15.91 0.29 -6.73
C SER A 137 16.00 -0.75 -7.85
#